data_AF-A0A8X7PWY7-F1
#
_entry.id   AF-A0A8X7PWY7-F1
#
_cell.length_a   1.000
_cell.length_b   1.000
_cell.length_c   1.000
_cell.angle_alpha   90.00
_cell.angle_beta   90.00
_cell.angle_gamma   90.00
#
_symmetry.space_group_name_H-M   'P 1'
#
loop_
_entity.id
_entity.type
_entity.pdbx_description
1 polymer ?
#
loop_
_entity_poly.entity_id
_entity_poly.type
_entity_poly.pdbx_seq_one_letter_code
_entity_poly.pdbx_strand_id
1 'polypeptide(L)'
;MFDPFVRRRLCRNLSSSSTNGRRLSVAYHIVPQCLSFIDLRLLQPLSRLPTLLPGNSIVVTNNSVSGFAVDGVLVTEPDLFLSSQMCI
;
A
#
# COMPACT_ATOMS: atom_id res chain seq x y z
N MET A 1 20.56 -16.59 26.28
CA MET A 1 19.18 -16.08 26.28
C MET A 1 19.11 -15.06 25.16
N PHE A 2 18.56 -15.43 24.01
CA PHE A 2 18.55 -14.63 22.78
C PHE A 2 17.14 -14.70 22.18
N ASP A 3 16.60 -13.53 21.81
CA ASP A 3 15.25 -13.25 21.32
C ASP A 3 14.79 -14.09 20.11
N PRO A 4 13.54 -14.60 20.08
CA PRO A 4 13.06 -15.49 19.02
C PRO A 4 12.41 -14.77 17.81
N PHE A 5 12.50 -13.45 17.65
CA PHE A 5 11.83 -12.73 16.55
C PHE A 5 12.67 -12.51 15.27
N VAL A 6 13.92 -12.97 15.22
CA VAL A 6 14.83 -12.72 14.08
C VAL A 6 15.05 -13.99 13.24
N ARG A 7 14.02 -14.81 13.00
CA ARG A 7 14.17 -16.03 12.18
C ARG A 7 12.96 -16.42 11.34
N ARG A 8 12.45 -15.53 10.50
CA ARG A 8 11.74 -15.85 9.23
C ARG A 8 11.92 -14.66 8.27
N ARG A 9 12.47 -14.75 7.06
CA ARG A 9 12.64 -15.90 6.17
C ARG A 9 13.72 -15.59 5.12
N LEU A 10 14.60 -16.56 4.98
CA LEU A 10 15.66 -16.75 4.01
C LEU A 10 15.30 -16.43 2.54
N CYS A 11 16.31 -15.95 1.82
CA CYS A 11 16.52 -16.08 0.38
C CYS A 11 15.47 -15.47 -0.55
N ARG A 12 15.65 -14.20 -0.95
CA ARG A 12 15.26 -13.78 -2.30
C ARG A 12 16.50 -13.33 -3.06
N ASN A 13 17.26 -14.33 -3.53
CA ASN A 13 18.18 -14.16 -4.64
C ASN A 13 17.31 -13.82 -5.85
N LEU A 14 17.04 -12.53 -6.07
CA LEU A 14 16.30 -12.07 -7.24
C LEU A 14 17.30 -11.72 -8.33
N SER A 15 17.96 -12.75 -8.85
CA SER A 15 18.36 -12.71 -10.26
C SER A 15 17.07 -12.71 -11.07
N SER A 16 16.52 -11.56 -11.44
CA SER A 16 15.31 -11.54 -12.27
C SER A 16 15.29 -10.40 -13.26
N SER A 17 15.36 -10.86 -14.52
CA SER A 17 14.94 -10.19 -15.74
C SER A 17 14.04 -8.97 -15.52
N SER A 18 14.51 -7.85 -16.07
CA SER A 18 14.04 -6.46 -15.89
C SER A 18 12.52 -6.23 -16.07
N THR A 19 11.76 -7.21 -16.57
CA THR A 19 10.31 -7.11 -16.79
C THR A 19 9.47 -7.56 -15.59
N ASN A 20 9.96 -8.51 -14.77
CA ASN A 20 9.22 -9.02 -13.60
C ASN A 20 9.16 -7.97 -12.47
N GLY A 21 10.26 -7.26 -12.22
CA GLY A 21 10.30 -6.20 -11.21
C GLY A 21 9.27 -5.08 -11.46
N ARG A 22 9.03 -4.73 -12.73
CA ARG A 22 8.07 -3.68 -13.14
C ARG A 22 6.61 -4.08 -12.94
N ARG A 23 6.25 -5.35 -13.14
CA ARG A 23 4.88 -5.80 -12.88
C ARG A 23 4.56 -5.87 -11.38
N LEU A 24 5.56 -6.24 -10.58
CA LEU A 24 5.42 -6.33 -9.13
C LEU A 24 5.29 -4.95 -8.47
N SER A 25 5.87 -3.90 -9.05
CA SER A 25 5.74 -2.53 -8.52
C SER A 25 4.31 -2.00 -8.65
N VAL A 26 3.64 -2.24 -9.78
CA VAL A 26 2.24 -1.80 -9.96
C VAL A 26 1.30 -2.51 -8.98
N ALA A 27 1.48 -3.83 -8.77
CA ALA A 27 0.66 -4.60 -7.84
C ALA A 27 0.78 -4.11 -6.38
N TYR A 28 1.92 -3.53 -5.99
CA TYR A 28 2.10 -2.91 -4.67
C TYR A 28 1.21 -1.66 -4.50
N HIS A 29 1.00 -0.89 -5.57
CA HIS A 29 0.24 0.36 -5.50
C HIS A 29 -1.29 0.17 -5.66
N ILE A 30 -1.77 -1.07 -5.77
CA ILE A 30 -3.21 -1.37 -5.92
C ILE A 30 -3.73 -2.01 -4.64
N VAL A 31 -4.74 -1.37 -4.06
CA VAL A 31 -5.52 -1.86 -2.93
C VAL A 31 -6.83 -2.46 -3.49
N PRO A 32 -7.18 -3.74 -3.21
CA PRO A 32 -8.32 -4.41 -3.84
C PRO A 32 -9.69 -3.95 -3.30
N GLN A 33 -9.72 -3.24 -2.19
CA GLN A 33 -10.91 -2.67 -1.58
C GLN A 33 -11.20 -1.28 -2.17
N CYS A 34 -12.47 -1.02 -2.49
CA CYS A 34 -12.94 0.30 -2.90
C CYS A 34 -13.12 1.15 -1.65
N LEU A 35 -12.24 2.13 -1.44
CA LEU A 35 -12.29 3.04 -0.30
C LEU A 35 -12.37 4.49 -0.80
N SER A 36 -13.32 5.24 -0.26
CA SER A 36 -13.35 6.70 -0.43
C SER A 36 -12.30 7.39 0.42
N PHE A 37 -12.03 8.66 0.14
CA PHE A 37 -11.18 9.47 0.99
C PHE A 37 -11.72 9.60 2.42
N ILE A 38 -13.04 9.57 2.58
CA ILE A 38 -13.67 9.56 3.91
C ILE A 38 -13.30 8.28 4.66
N ASP A 39 -13.41 7.11 4.02
CA ASP A 39 -13.05 5.84 4.64
C ASP A 39 -11.57 5.79 5.00
N LEU A 40 -10.70 6.26 4.10
CA LEU A 40 -9.26 6.34 4.33
C LEU A 40 -8.91 7.21 5.53
N ARG A 41 -9.64 8.31 5.75
CA ARG A 41 -9.44 9.22 6.88
C ARG A 41 -9.89 8.66 8.22
N LEU A 42 -10.82 7.73 8.23
CA LEU A 42 -11.25 7.03 9.45
C LEU A 42 -10.17 6.05 9.95
N LEU A 43 -9.22 5.69 9.08
CA LEU A 43 -8.11 4.82 9.46
C LEU A 43 -7.12 5.57 10.36
N GLN A 44 -6.66 4.88 11.41
CA GLN A 44 -5.62 5.40 12.29
C GLN A 44 -4.25 5.33 11.60
N PRO A 45 -3.30 6.22 11.94
CA PRO A 45 -1.92 6.05 11.54
C PRO A 45 -1.40 4.67 11.95
N LEU A 46 -0.49 4.11 11.16
CA LEU A 46 0.04 2.74 11.24
C LEU A 46 -0.93 1.62 10.84
N SER A 47 -2.17 1.96 10.46
CA SER A 47 -3.07 0.99 9.83
C SER A 47 -2.52 0.52 8.48
N ARG A 48 -2.88 -0.71 8.11
CA ARG A 48 -2.34 -1.41 6.94
C ARG A 48 -3.43 -1.69 5.93
N LEU A 49 -3.21 -1.22 4.71
CA LEU A 49 -4.04 -1.51 3.55
C LEU A 49 -3.44 -2.68 2.79
N PRO A 50 -4.17 -3.79 2.59
CA PRO A 50 -3.67 -4.92 1.81
C PRO A 50 -3.47 -4.49 0.34
N THR A 51 -2.45 -5.05 -0.31
CA THR A 51 -2.16 -4.78 -1.73
C THR A 51 -2.38 -6.02 -2.57
N LEU A 52 -2.42 -5.89 -3.89
CA LEU A 52 -2.40 -7.03 -4.81
C LEU A 52 -1.07 -7.79 -4.81
N LEU A 53 -0.03 -7.26 -4.17
CA LEU A 53 1.24 -7.95 -3.96
C LEU A 53 1.19 -8.75 -2.64
N PRO A 54 1.17 -10.09 -2.66
CA PRO A 54 1.02 -10.88 -1.45
C PRO A 54 2.13 -10.65 -0.43
N GLY A 55 1.73 -10.44 0.84
CA GLY A 55 2.66 -10.16 1.94
C GLY A 55 3.10 -8.70 2.04
N ASN A 56 2.62 -7.83 1.15
CA ASN A 56 2.91 -6.40 1.18
C ASN A 56 1.64 -5.60 1.49
N SER A 57 1.80 -4.52 2.25
CA SER A 57 0.73 -3.63 2.69
C SER A 57 1.19 -2.17 2.60
N ILE A 58 0.32 -1.28 2.16
CA ILE A 58 0.53 0.17 2.26
C ILE A 58 0.17 0.61 3.69
N VAL A 59 0.99 1.46 4.30
CA VAL A 59 0.77 1.96 5.66
C VAL A 59 0.22 3.37 5.61
N VAL A 60 -0.88 3.63 6.34
CA VAL A 60 -1.34 5.01 6.57
C VAL A 60 -0.36 5.68 7.52
N THR A 61 0.37 6.67 7.03
CA THR A 61 1.38 7.39 7.82
C THR A 61 0.84 8.66 8.46
N ASN A 62 -0.12 9.33 7.80
CA ASN A 62 -0.81 10.49 8.35
C ASN A 62 -2.26 10.49 7.86
N ASN A 63 -3.21 10.75 8.76
CA ASN A 63 -4.64 10.79 8.46
C ASN A 63 -5.26 12.21 8.60
N SER A 64 -4.42 13.24 8.72
CA SER A 64 -4.84 14.64 8.83
C SER A 64 -5.47 15.15 7.53
N VAL A 65 -6.46 16.04 7.66
CA VAL A 65 -7.24 16.58 6.52
C VAL A 65 -6.35 17.29 5.49
N SER A 66 -5.37 18.05 5.97
CA SER A 66 -4.47 18.85 5.15
C SER A 66 -3.21 18.10 4.69
N GLY A 67 -3.06 16.82 5.04
CA GLY A 67 -1.79 16.12 4.86
C GLY A 67 -1.92 14.61 4.99
N PHE A 68 -2.92 14.03 4.34
CA PHE A 68 -3.07 12.57 4.29
C PHE A 68 -1.87 11.96 3.55
N ALA A 69 -1.24 10.95 4.16
CA ALA A 69 -0.03 10.34 3.64
C ALA A 69 -0.02 8.83 3.83
N VAL A 70 0.46 8.11 2.82
CA VAL A 70 0.66 6.66 2.81
C VAL A 70 2.11 6.32 2.52
N ASP A 71 2.70 5.41 3.28
CA ASP A 71 4.14 5.06 3.21
C ASP A 71 5.07 6.30 3.25
N GLY A 72 4.64 7.39 3.89
CA GLY A 72 5.37 8.67 3.96
C GLY A 72 5.19 9.58 2.74
N VAL A 73 4.38 9.18 1.77
CA VAL A 73 4.08 9.93 0.55
C VAL A 73 2.72 10.61 0.67
N LEU A 74 2.67 11.91 0.37
CA LEU A 74 1.43 12.70 0.41
C LEU A 74 0.49 12.32 -0.72
N VAL A 75 -0.80 12.19 -0.40
CA VAL A 75 -1.86 12.04 -1.40
C VAL A 75 -2.33 13.42 -1.81
N THR A 76 -2.12 13.79 -3.07
CA THR A 76 -2.47 15.11 -3.62
C THR A 76 -3.90 15.17 -4.14
N GLU A 77 -4.36 14.10 -4.79
CA GLU A 77 -5.66 14.05 -5.47
C GLU A 77 -6.40 12.75 -5.12
N PRO A 78 -7.15 12.74 -4.01
CA PRO A 78 -7.98 11.60 -3.66
C PRO A 78 -9.25 11.54 -4.53
N ASP A 79 -9.91 10.36 -4.55
CA ASP A 79 -11.21 10.12 -5.19
C ASP A 79 -11.31 10.37 -6.71
N LEU A 80 -10.17 10.48 -7.41
CA LEU A 80 -10.12 10.75 -8.86
C LEU A 80 -10.88 9.70 -9.70
N PHE A 81 -10.87 8.43 -9.25
CA PHE A 81 -11.51 7.30 -9.95
C PHE A 81 -12.89 6.91 -9.39
N LEU A 82 -13.37 7.55 -8.32
CA LEU A 82 -14.69 7.26 -7.74
C LEU A 82 -15.81 8.11 -8.36
N SER A 83 -15.46 9.14 -9.15
CA SER A 83 -16.41 9.83 -10.01
C SER A 83 -16.98 8.84 -11.03
N SER A 84 -18.31 8.78 -11.14
CA SER A 84 -19.14 7.79 -11.83
C SER A 84 -18.90 7.58 -13.34
N GLN A 85 -17.74 7.98 -13.88
CA GLN A 85 -17.35 7.77 -15.29
C GLN A 85 -16.36 6.62 -15.50
N MET A 86 -15.84 5.99 -14.44
CA MET A 86 -14.80 4.95 -14.52
C MET A 86 -15.17 3.68 -13.73
N CYS A 87 -16.45 3.31 -13.74
CA CYS A 87 -16.87 1.96 -13.34
C CYS A 87 -16.86 1.08 -14.60
N ILE A 88 -15.94 0.12 -14.68
CA ILE A 88 -15.89 -0.93 -15.72
C ILE A 88 -16.80 -2.09 -15.30
#